data_AF-A0A0B2Q131-F1
#
_entry.id   AF-A0A0B2Q131-F1
#
_cell.length_a   1.000
_cell.length_b   1.000
_cell.length_c   1.000
_cell.angle_alpha   90.00
_cell.angle_beta   90.00
_cell.angle_gamma   90.00
#
_symmetry.space_group_name_H-M   'P 1'
#
loop_
_entity.id
_entity.type
_entity.pdbx_description
1 polymer ?
#
loop_
_entity_poly.entity_id
_entity_poly.type
_entity_poly.pdbx_seq_one_letter_code
_entity_poly.pdbx_strand_id
1 'polypeptide(L)'
;MEEYLRVSNCKSAKDMWDTLQVTHEGTTDVKRSRINTLTHEYELFRMNANESIQDMQKRFTHIVNHLASLGKIFPNEDLINKVLRCLSRE
;
A
#
# COMPACT_ATOMS: atom_id res chain seq x y z
N MET A 1 -26.99 11.01 -2.20
CA MET A 1 -27.81 11.22 -0.99
C MET A 1 -27.06 10.78 0.27
N GLU A 2 -26.37 9.63 0.26
CA GLU A 2 -25.49 9.19 1.38
C GLU A 2 -24.38 10.17 1.74
N GLU A 3 -23.66 10.70 0.75
CA GLU A 3 -22.56 11.64 1.00
C GLU A 3 -23.04 12.95 1.64
N TYR A 4 -24.20 13.46 1.22
CA TYR A 4 -24.82 14.64 1.83
C TYR A 4 -25.21 14.37 3.28
N LEU A 5 -25.81 13.21 3.59
CA LEU A 5 -26.17 12.82 4.96
C LEU A 5 -24.94 12.65 5.87
N ARG A 6 -23.80 12.24 5.31
CA ARG A 6 -22.54 12.10 6.07
C ARG A 6 -21.97 13.44 6.51
N VAL A 7 -22.11 14.48 5.70
CA VAL A 7 -21.53 15.81 5.96
C VAL A 7 -22.54 16.85 6.43
N SER A 8 -23.85 16.54 6.42
CA SER A 8 -24.92 17.51 6.74
C SER A 8 -24.87 18.02 8.18
N ASN A 9 -24.24 17.28 9.10
CA ASN A 9 -24.08 17.66 10.50
C ASN A 9 -22.72 18.34 10.80
N CYS A 10 -21.84 18.46 9.80
CA CYS A 10 -20.55 19.13 9.95
C CYS A 10 -20.74 20.65 10.06
N LYS A 11 -20.04 21.28 11.00
CA LYS A 11 -20.22 22.71 11.34
C LYS A 11 -19.29 23.63 10.55
N SER A 12 -18.31 23.07 9.87
CA SER A 12 -17.34 23.82 9.07
C SER A 12 -16.98 23.08 7.79
N ALA A 13 -16.51 23.82 6.78
CA ALA A 13 -15.99 23.24 5.55
C ALA A 13 -14.82 22.27 5.81
N LYS A 14 -14.03 22.52 6.86
CA LYS A 14 -12.96 21.63 7.30
C LYS A 14 -13.50 20.30 7.81
N ASP A 15 -14.51 20.31 8.68
CA ASP A 15 -15.11 19.08 9.21
C ASP A 15 -15.79 18.25 8.11
N MET A 16 -16.39 18.91 7.12
CA MET A 16 -16.94 18.25 5.93
C MET A 16 -15.82 17.58 5.13
N TRP A 17 -14.74 18.31 4.85
CA TRP A 17 -13.57 17.77 4.14
C TRP A 17 -12.94 16.59 4.88
N ASP A 18 -12.69 16.73 6.18
CA ASP A 18 -12.10 15.67 7.01
C ASP A 18 -13.00 14.42 7.04
N THR A 19 -14.33 14.60 7.13
CA THR A 19 -15.28 13.48 7.08
C THR A 19 -15.25 12.76 5.74
N LEU A 20 -15.22 13.49 4.63
CA LEU A 20 -15.12 12.91 3.28
C LEU A 20 -13.78 12.19 3.09
N GLN A 21 -12.68 12.81 3.54
CA GLN A 21 -11.35 12.24 3.44
C GLN A 21 -11.26 10.93 4.25
N VAL A 22 -11.73 10.91 5.50
CA VAL A 22 -11.76 9.70 6.32
C VAL A 22 -12.64 8.61 5.70
N THR A 23 -13.76 9.00 5.10
CA THR A 23 -14.73 8.08 4.51
C THR A 23 -14.21 7.40 3.24
N HIS A 24 -13.53 8.14 2.38
CA HIS A 24 -13.11 7.64 1.05
C HIS A 24 -11.66 7.20 1.01
N GLU A 25 -10.76 7.89 1.71
CA GLU A 25 -9.32 7.59 1.74
C GLU A 25 -8.90 6.84 3.01
N GLY A 26 -9.75 6.79 4.03
CA GLY A 26 -9.41 6.35 5.38
C GLY A 26 -8.76 7.46 6.20
N THR A 27 -8.59 7.23 7.50
CA THR A 27 -7.81 8.14 8.35
C THR A 27 -6.32 8.09 7.96
N THR A 28 -5.57 9.13 8.29
CA THR A 28 -4.10 9.13 8.17
C THR A 28 -3.45 7.93 8.88
N ASP A 29 -4.05 7.47 9.97
CA ASP A 29 -3.60 6.28 10.71
C ASP A 29 -3.91 4.97 9.96
N VAL A 30 -5.05 4.86 9.27
CA VAL A 30 -5.35 3.72 8.38
C VAL A 30 -4.35 3.68 7.23
N LYS A 31 -4.06 4.83 6.60
CA LYS A 31 -3.03 4.93 5.56
C LYS A 31 -1.66 4.51 6.07
N ARG A 32 -1.25 5.00 7.25
CA ARG A 32 0.02 4.63 7.89
C ARG A 32 0.09 3.14 8.21
N SER A 33 -0.98 2.57 8.76
CA SER A 33 -1.09 1.14 9.06
C SER A 33 -0.91 0.30 7.79
N ARG A 34 -1.60 0.66 6.68
CA ARG A 34 -1.44 -0.01 5.39
C ARG A 34 -0.01 0.06 4.85
N ILE A 35 0.64 1.23 4.93
CA ILE A 35 2.04 1.38 4.54
C ILE A 35 2.95 0.47 5.37
N ASN A 36 2.73 0.41 6.68
CA ASN A 36 3.53 -0.43 7.58
C ASN A 36 3.37 -1.91 7.26
N THR A 37 2.13 -2.39 7.09
CA THR A 37 1.86 -3.79 6.72
C THR A 37 2.52 -4.17 5.40
N LEU A 38 2.32 -3.36 4.35
CA LEU A 38 2.92 -3.63 3.03
C LEU A 38 4.44 -3.51 3.05
N THR A 39 5.00 -2.61 3.88
CA THR A 39 6.46 -2.50 4.07
C THR A 39 6.99 -3.78 4.69
N HIS A 40 6.30 -4.31 5.70
CA HIS A 40 6.70 -5.56 6.34
C HIS A 40 6.61 -6.75 5.38
N GLU A 41 5.53 -6.84 4.58
CA GLU A 41 5.40 -7.85 3.52
C GLU A 41 6.52 -7.74 2.49
N TYR A 42 6.87 -6.52 2.07
CA TYR A 42 8.01 -6.26 1.20
C TYR A 42 9.33 -6.73 1.83
N GLU A 43 9.60 -6.39 3.09
CA GLU A 43 10.83 -6.76 3.80
C GLU A 43 10.97 -8.28 3.93
N LEU A 44 9.89 -8.97 4.27
CA LEU A 44 9.85 -10.43 4.40
C LEU A 44 9.66 -11.17 3.07
N PHE A 45 9.46 -10.45 1.96
CA PHE A 45 9.17 -11.06 0.67
C PHE A 45 10.24 -12.07 0.27
N ARG A 46 9.81 -13.28 -0.08
CA ARG A 46 10.64 -14.35 -0.64
C ARG A 46 9.86 -15.10 -1.72
N MET A 47 10.60 -15.76 -2.60
CA MET A 47 10.02 -16.71 -3.54
C MET A 47 9.59 -17.97 -2.79
N ASN A 48 8.39 -18.47 -3.04
CA ASN A 48 7.91 -19.70 -2.42
C ASN A 48 8.51 -20.94 -3.13
N ALA A 49 8.56 -22.09 -2.46
CA ALA A 49 9.19 -23.31 -2.98
C ALA A 49 8.59 -23.80 -4.31
N ASN A 50 7.25 -23.71 -4.44
CA ASN A 50 6.47 -24.22 -5.58
C ASN A 50 5.90 -23.10 -6.47
N GLU A 51 6.47 -21.91 -6.37
CA GLU A 51 6.00 -20.76 -7.12
C GLU A 51 6.83 -20.57 -8.39
N SER A 52 6.17 -20.17 -9.48
CA SER A 52 6.88 -19.78 -10.71
C SER A 52 7.51 -18.39 -10.57
N ILE A 53 8.60 -18.12 -11.30
CA ILE A 53 9.23 -16.79 -11.30
C ILE A 53 8.22 -15.70 -11.73
N GLN A 54 7.33 -16.01 -12.69
CA GLN A 54 6.30 -15.07 -13.15
C GLN A 54 5.29 -14.74 -12.04
N ASP A 55 4.86 -15.74 -11.27
CA ASP A 55 3.90 -15.51 -10.18
C ASP A 55 4.54 -14.75 -9.01
N MET A 56 5.80 -15.06 -8.71
CA MET A 56 6.59 -14.28 -7.76
C MET A 56 6.70 -12.80 -8.20
N GLN A 57 7.05 -12.56 -9.46
CA GLN A 57 7.16 -11.19 -10.01
C GLN A 57 5.82 -10.44 -9.94
N LYS A 58 4.69 -11.10 -10.20
CA LYS A 58 3.35 -10.50 -10.05
C LYS A 58 3.09 -10.08 -8.61
N ARG A 59 3.35 -10.95 -7.62
CA ARG A 59 3.17 -10.61 -6.20
C ARG A 59 4.08 -9.46 -5.78
N PHE A 60 5.35 -9.49 -6.20
CA PHE A 60 6.31 -8.43 -5.89
C PHE A 60 5.84 -7.08 -6.46
N THR A 61 5.46 -7.08 -7.73
CA THR A 61 4.95 -5.88 -8.43
C THR A 61 3.67 -5.35 -7.77
N HIS A 62 2.79 -6.24 -7.32
CA HIS A 62 1.58 -5.86 -6.59
C HIS A 62 1.92 -5.09 -5.31
N ILE A 63 2.83 -5.60 -4.48
CA ILE A 63 3.26 -4.94 -3.24
C ILE A 63 3.88 -3.56 -3.53
N VAL A 64 4.80 -3.49 -4.50
CA VAL A 64 5.50 -2.24 -4.87
C VAL A 64 4.53 -1.20 -5.40
N ASN A 65 3.59 -1.58 -6.28
CA ASN A 65 2.60 -0.67 -6.83
C ASN A 65 1.65 -0.14 -5.75
N HIS A 66 1.26 -1.00 -4.81
CA HIS A 66 0.42 -0.58 -3.69
C HIS A 66 1.15 0.40 -2.78
N LEU A 67 2.43 0.14 -2.45
CA LEU A 67 3.26 1.09 -1.70
C LEU A 67 3.42 2.43 -2.44
N ALA A 68 3.65 2.38 -3.76
CA ALA A 68 3.77 3.59 -4.58
C ALA A 68 2.47 4.41 -4.58
N SER A 69 1.31 3.78 -4.71
CA SER A 69 0.00 4.47 -4.64
C SER A 69 -0.28 5.12 -3.28
N LEU A 70 0.37 4.63 -2.21
CA LEU A 70 0.29 5.21 -0.87
C LEU A 70 1.36 6.29 -0.62
N GLY A 71 2.24 6.55 -1.60
CA GLY A 71 3.29 7.56 -1.55
C GLY A 71 4.66 7.05 -1.10
N LYS A 72 4.86 5.73 -0.96
CA LYS A 72 6.16 5.12 -0.63
C LYS A 72 6.77 4.49 -1.87
N ILE A 73 7.74 5.19 -2.47
CA ILE A 73 8.38 4.79 -3.73
C ILE A 73 9.79 4.28 -3.43
N PHE A 74 10.18 3.18 -4.06
CA PHE A 74 11.52 2.63 -3.99
C PHE A 74 12.28 2.91 -5.30
N PRO A 75 13.57 3.26 -5.23
CA PRO A 75 14.43 3.31 -6.41
C PRO A 75 14.46 1.98 -7.16
N ASN A 76 14.57 2.02 -8.49
CA ASN A 76 14.64 0.81 -9.31
C ASN A 76 15.80 -0.10 -8.91
N GLU A 77 16.94 0.47 -8.51
CA GLU A 77 18.10 -0.31 -8.04
C GLU A 77 17.77 -1.14 -6.79
N ASP A 78 17.05 -0.56 -5.82
CA ASP A 78 16.62 -1.25 -4.61
C ASP A 78 15.65 -2.39 -4.93
N LEU A 79 14.72 -2.17 -5.86
CA LEU A 79 13.78 -3.18 -6.32
C LEU A 79 14.48 -4.34 -7.02
N ILE A 80 15.46 -4.07 -7.88
CA ILE A 80 16.27 -5.09 -8.57
C ILE A 80 17.06 -5.89 -7.53
N ASN A 81 17.78 -5.21 -6.64
CA ASN A 81 18.53 -5.85 -5.56
C ASN A 81 17.64 -6.73 -4.67
N LYS A 82 16.42 -6.27 -4.38
CA LYS A 82 15.45 -7.03 -3.62
C LYS A 82 15.04 -8.31 -4.35
N VAL A 83 14.65 -8.21 -5.63
CA VAL A 83 14.26 -9.38 -6.43
C VAL A 83 15.41 -10.40 -6.52
N LEU A 84 16.64 -9.95 -6.76
CA LEU A 84 17.81 -10.82 -6.82
C LEU A 84 18.01 -11.59 -5.50
N ARG A 85 17.90 -10.91 -4.35
CA ARG A 85 17.99 -11.54 -3.02
C ARG A 85 16.85 -12.52 -2.73
N CYS A 86 15.69 -12.33 -3.32
CA CYS A 86 14.53 -13.20 -3.15
C CYS A 86 14.59 -14.45 -4.05
N LEU A 87 15.36 -14.38 -5.15
CA LEU A 87 15.59 -15.46 -6.10
C LEU A 87 16.81 -16.32 -5.76
N SER A 88 17.83 -15.73 -5.14
CA SER A 88 19.01 -16.45 -4.65
C SER A 88 18.59 -17.40 -3.52
N ARG A 89 18.27 -18.64 -3.89
CA ARG A 89 18.25 -19.79 -2.98
C ARG A 89 19.69 -20.02 -2.53
N GLU A 90 19.95 -19.97 -1.23
CA GLU A 90 21.04 -20.78 -0.68
C GLU A 90 20.79 -22.27 -1.00
#